data_AF-A0A6J1VE97-F1
#
_entry.id   AF-A0A6J1VE97-F1
#
_cell.length_a   1.000
_cell.length_b   1.000
_cell.length_c   1.000
_cell.angle_alpha   90.00
_cell.angle_beta   90.00
_cell.angle_gamma   90.00
#
_symmetry.space_group_name_H-M   'P 1'
#
loop_
_entity.id
_entity.type
_entity.pdbx_description
1 polymer ?
#
loop_
_entity_poly.entity_id
_entity_poly.type
_entity_poly.pdbx_seq_one_letter_code
_entity_poly.pdbx_strand_id
1 'polypeptide(L)'
;MTQCKDLQIEVEQLWQKKAKGMIKIRGDRCWKDLTCMNYHYETQPVPNPVAYFMHRSPWWFHAFETLFNHFIELVVPFFVFLGRRMCVTHGVLQILFQVLLIISGNLSFLNWLTIVPSIACFDDASLGILFGSRKGSLKTHVLKIQAEEAAGKTGPLQYGSYIRKAVNVSLGALIIFLSIPVVLNLISSQQIMNTSYNPLRIVNTYGAFGSITKERTEVIIQGTSSSDPNDPDAVWEEYEFKCKPGNLQRRPCLISPYHYRLDWLMWFAAFQTYEQNEWVIHLAGKLLANEKETLSLLAFNPFEDKAPPK
;
A
#
# COMPACT_ATOMS: atom_id res chain seq x y z
N MET A 1 -7.47 -19.54 25.60
CA MET A 1 -6.35 -18.63 25.95
C MET A 1 -5.47 -18.28 24.75
N THR A 2 -6.02 -18.36 23.53
CA THR A 2 -5.31 -18.23 22.24
C THR A 2 -5.32 -16.80 21.68
N GLN A 3 -6.07 -15.89 22.31
CA GLN A 3 -6.38 -14.56 21.80
C GLN A 3 -5.31 -13.49 22.09
N CYS A 4 -4.29 -13.82 22.89
CA CYS A 4 -3.32 -12.85 23.41
C CYS A 4 -1.94 -12.91 22.73
N LYS A 5 -1.78 -13.69 21.65
CA LYS A 5 -0.48 -13.87 21.00
C LYS A 5 -0.22 -12.90 19.85
N ASP A 6 -1.26 -12.36 19.22
CA ASP A 6 -1.12 -11.58 17.98
C ASP A 6 -1.58 -10.11 18.12
N LEU A 7 -1.95 -9.70 19.34
CA LEU A 7 -2.47 -8.36 19.65
C LEU A 7 -1.52 -7.22 19.22
N GLN A 8 -0.22 -7.49 19.20
CA GLN A 8 0.82 -6.52 18.83
C GLN A 8 0.69 -6.06 17.38
N ILE A 9 0.64 -7.01 16.45
CA ILE A 9 0.51 -6.71 15.02
C ILE A 9 -0.83 -6.02 14.76
N GLU A 10 -1.88 -6.51 15.42
CA GLU A 10 -3.23 -5.99 15.24
C GLU A 10 -3.39 -4.54 15.75
N VAL A 11 -2.74 -4.17 16.86
CA VAL A 11 -2.79 -2.80 17.40
C VAL A 11 -2.06 -1.80 16.49
N GLU A 12 -0.87 -2.15 15.99
CA GLU A 12 -0.16 -1.27 15.04
C GLU A 12 -0.95 -1.11 13.74
N GLN A 13 -1.45 -2.21 13.17
CA GLN A 13 -2.31 -2.16 11.99
C GLN A 13 -3.54 -1.29 12.21
N LEU A 14 -4.17 -1.41 13.38
CA LEU A 14 -5.34 -0.64 13.74
C LEU A 14 -5.05 0.86 13.71
N TRP A 15 -3.95 1.30 14.32
CA TRP A 15 -3.57 2.71 14.31
C TRP A 15 -3.24 3.21 12.90
N GLN A 16 -2.57 2.39 12.07
CA GLN A 16 -2.29 2.76 10.68
C GLN A 16 -3.56 2.95 9.85
N LYS A 17 -4.48 1.98 9.90
CA LYS A 17 -5.73 2.04 9.13
C LYS A 17 -6.60 3.21 9.57
N LYS A 18 -6.72 3.41 10.88
CA LYS A 18 -7.48 4.52 11.44
C LYS A 18 -6.87 5.86 11.06
N ALA A 19 -5.54 6.01 11.17
CA ALA A 19 -4.84 7.21 10.75
C ALA A 19 -5.12 7.57 9.29
N LYS A 20 -5.08 6.55 8.41
CA LYS A 20 -5.41 6.72 6.99
C LYS A 20 -6.88 7.11 6.74
N GLY A 21 -7.84 6.55 7.47
CA GLY A 21 -9.23 6.97 7.37
C GLY A 21 -9.45 8.42 7.87
N MET A 22 -8.78 8.79 8.96
CA MET A 22 -8.90 10.12 9.57
C MET A 22 -8.25 11.21 8.72
N ILE A 23 -7.12 10.94 8.07
CA ILE A 23 -6.49 11.90 7.15
C ILE A 23 -7.36 12.15 5.93
N LYS A 24 -8.09 11.15 5.42
CA LYS A 24 -9.02 11.34 4.30
C LYS A 24 -10.17 12.28 4.67
N ILE A 25 -10.88 11.99 5.77
CA ILE A 25 -11.99 12.86 6.23
C ILE A 25 -11.51 14.29 6.51
N ARG A 26 -10.29 14.47 7.02
CA ARG A 26 -9.76 15.79 7.39
C ARG A 26 -9.02 16.50 6.26
N GLY A 27 -8.51 15.77 5.27
CA GLY A 27 -7.58 16.27 4.26
C GLY A 27 -8.25 16.94 3.08
N ASP A 28 -9.41 16.45 2.63
CA ASP A 28 -10.14 17.01 1.49
C ASP A 28 -11.65 16.91 1.69
N ARG A 29 -12.39 17.91 1.20
CA ARG A 29 -13.86 17.91 1.22
C ARG A 29 -14.43 16.79 0.36
N CYS A 30 -13.75 16.35 -0.72
CA CYS A 30 -14.26 15.28 -1.57
C CYS A 30 -14.53 13.97 -0.82
N TRP A 31 -13.82 13.72 0.29
CA TRP A 31 -14.01 12.50 1.09
C TRP A 31 -15.33 12.55 1.86
N LYS A 32 -15.71 13.74 2.34
CA LYS A 32 -16.99 13.98 3.01
C LYS A 32 -18.15 14.03 2.02
N ASP A 33 -17.91 14.60 0.84
CA ASP A 33 -18.91 14.71 -0.22
C ASP A 33 -19.08 13.40 -1.02
N LEU A 34 -18.29 12.36 -0.72
CA LEU A 34 -18.29 11.05 -1.38
C LEU A 34 -17.94 11.08 -2.88
N THR A 35 -17.19 12.09 -3.31
CA THR A 35 -16.84 12.34 -4.73
C THR A 35 -15.39 12.02 -5.07
N CYS A 36 -14.54 11.73 -4.08
CA CYS A 36 -13.12 11.44 -4.27
C CYS A 36 -12.84 10.33 -5.31
N MET A 37 -13.65 9.27 -5.31
CA MET A 37 -13.45 8.14 -6.23
C MET A 37 -13.75 8.47 -7.69
N ASN A 38 -14.43 9.58 -7.98
CA ASN A 38 -14.63 10.06 -9.36
C ASN A 38 -13.31 10.40 -10.05
N TYR A 39 -12.31 10.87 -9.29
CA TYR A 39 -11.00 11.28 -9.82
C TYR A 39 -9.92 10.23 -9.58
N HIS A 40 -10.08 9.41 -8.53
CA HIS A 40 -9.04 8.51 -8.03
C HIS A 40 -8.41 7.64 -9.13
N TYR A 41 -9.21 6.96 -9.94
CA TYR A 41 -8.72 6.01 -10.95
C TYR A 41 -7.91 6.66 -12.06
N GLU A 42 -8.23 7.90 -12.41
CA GLU A 42 -7.54 8.67 -13.45
C GLU A 42 -6.20 9.21 -12.92
N THR A 43 -6.18 9.68 -11.67
CA THR A 43 -5.01 10.36 -11.08
C THR A 43 -4.09 9.43 -10.27
N GLN A 44 -4.37 8.12 -10.27
CA GLN A 44 -3.53 7.07 -9.68
C GLN A 44 -2.08 7.13 -10.17
N PRO A 45 -1.06 6.81 -9.35
CA PRO A 45 0.35 6.85 -9.78
C PRO A 45 0.61 6.09 -11.07
N VAL A 46 0.24 4.81 -11.09
CA VAL A 46 0.31 3.94 -12.27
C VAL A 46 -1.03 3.23 -12.42
N PRO A 47 -1.97 3.76 -13.22
CA PRO A 47 -3.25 3.11 -13.45
C PRO A 47 -3.04 1.75 -14.13
N ASN A 48 -3.99 0.84 -13.94
CA ASN A 48 -4.00 -0.45 -14.63
C ASN A 48 -5.21 -0.53 -15.58
N PRO A 49 -5.33 -1.57 -16.42
CA PRO A 49 -6.48 -1.70 -17.32
C PRO A 49 -7.84 -1.71 -16.62
N VAL A 50 -7.91 -2.22 -15.39
CA VAL A 50 -9.17 -2.29 -14.63
C VAL A 50 -9.58 -0.91 -14.12
N ALA A 51 -8.62 -0.06 -13.74
CA ALA A 51 -8.84 1.34 -13.34
C ALA A 51 -9.67 2.11 -14.36
N TYR A 52 -9.39 1.91 -15.65
CA TYR A 52 -10.18 2.50 -16.75
C TYR A 52 -11.65 2.11 -16.71
N PHE A 53 -11.95 0.82 -16.48
CA PHE A 53 -13.33 0.35 -16.41
C PHE A 53 -14.04 0.85 -15.15
N MET A 54 -13.36 0.84 -14.00
CA MET A 54 -13.97 1.35 -12.77
C MET A 54 -14.22 2.85 -12.85
N HIS A 55 -13.32 3.63 -13.43
CA HIS A 55 -13.50 5.09 -13.62
C HIS A 55 -14.80 5.44 -14.37
N ARG A 56 -15.26 4.55 -15.27
CA ARG A 56 -16.50 4.74 -16.04
C ARG A 56 -17.76 4.35 -15.29
N SER A 57 -17.64 3.91 -14.04
CA SER A 57 -18.77 3.52 -13.22
C SER A 57 -19.62 4.74 -12.86
N PRO A 58 -20.92 4.55 -12.58
CA PRO A 58 -21.80 5.65 -12.22
C PRO A 58 -21.41 6.27 -10.87
N TRP A 59 -21.76 7.54 -10.68
CA TRP A 59 -21.42 8.31 -9.48
C TRP A 59 -21.82 7.64 -8.15
N TRP A 60 -22.95 6.93 -8.12
CA TRP A 60 -23.43 6.24 -6.90
C TRP A 60 -22.50 5.09 -6.51
N PHE A 61 -21.86 4.44 -7.48
CA PHE A 61 -20.88 3.39 -7.22
C PHE A 61 -19.63 3.98 -6.57
N HIS A 62 -19.13 5.10 -7.09
CA HIS A 62 -18.00 5.83 -6.50
C HIS A 62 -18.30 6.39 -5.10
N ALA A 63 -19.54 6.84 -4.86
CA ALA A 63 -19.99 7.23 -3.54
C ALA A 63 -19.98 6.04 -2.57
N PHE A 64 -20.46 4.87 -3.02
CA PHE A 64 -20.41 3.63 -2.26
C PHE A 64 -18.97 3.19 -1.97
N GLU A 65 -18.07 3.23 -2.94
CA GLU A 65 -16.65 2.91 -2.75
C GLU A 65 -16.01 3.80 -1.68
N THR A 66 -16.32 5.10 -1.73
CA THR A 66 -15.84 6.06 -0.75
C THR A 66 -16.36 5.71 0.65
N LEU A 67 -17.66 5.42 0.79
CA LEU A 67 -18.26 5.03 2.06
C LEU A 67 -17.68 3.71 2.60
N PHE A 68 -17.53 2.71 1.71
CA PHE A 68 -16.94 1.43 2.06
C PHE A 68 -15.49 1.59 2.52
N ASN A 69 -14.70 2.44 1.86
CA ASN A 69 -13.35 2.76 2.30
C ASN A 69 -13.35 3.35 3.73
N HIS A 70 -14.26 4.28 4.04
CA HIS A 70 -14.39 4.81 5.40
C HIS A 70 -14.76 3.71 6.41
N PHE A 71 -15.68 2.82 6.05
CA PHE A 71 -16.06 1.70 6.91
C PHE A 71 -14.88 0.76 7.20
N ILE A 72 -14.12 0.36 6.17
CA ILE A 72 -12.96 -0.52 6.33
C ILE A 72 -11.80 0.15 7.09
N GLU A 73 -11.57 1.44 6.90
CA GLU A 73 -10.43 2.14 7.52
C GLU A 73 -10.75 2.64 8.95
N LEU A 74 -12.02 2.95 9.26
CA LEU A 74 -12.40 3.53 10.56
C LEU A 74 -13.15 2.58 11.48
N VAL A 75 -14.01 1.68 10.96
CA VAL A 75 -14.89 0.84 11.78
C VAL A 75 -14.31 -0.55 11.94
N VAL A 76 -13.95 -1.20 10.81
CA VAL A 76 -13.49 -2.59 10.80
C VAL A 76 -12.30 -2.87 11.72
N PRO A 77 -11.29 -1.99 11.90
CA PRO A 77 -10.18 -2.28 12.80
C PRO A 77 -10.64 -2.62 14.24
N PHE A 78 -11.71 -1.98 14.74
CA PHE A 78 -12.21 -2.25 16.08
C PHE A 78 -12.77 -3.67 16.28
N PHE A 79 -13.08 -4.38 15.19
CA PHE A 79 -13.58 -5.76 15.25
C PHE A 79 -12.57 -6.73 15.87
N VAL A 80 -11.28 -6.40 15.84
CA VAL A 80 -10.22 -7.14 16.56
C VAL A 80 -10.56 -7.30 18.04
N PHE A 81 -11.14 -6.26 18.66
CA PHE A 81 -11.45 -6.25 20.09
C PHE A 81 -12.80 -6.88 20.44
N LEU A 82 -13.64 -7.21 19.45
CA LEU A 82 -15.03 -7.69 19.65
C LEU A 82 -15.15 -9.22 19.70
N GLY A 83 -14.06 -9.91 20.04
CA GLY A 83 -14.03 -11.37 20.19
C GLY A 83 -13.59 -12.12 18.92
N ARG A 84 -13.52 -13.46 19.03
CA ARG A 84 -12.91 -14.32 18.00
C ARG A 84 -13.59 -14.21 16.62
N ARG A 85 -14.93 -14.26 16.58
CA ARG A 85 -15.69 -14.21 15.33
C ARG A 85 -15.44 -12.89 14.57
N MET A 86 -15.46 -11.78 15.31
CA MET A 86 -15.25 -10.45 14.75
C MET A 86 -13.79 -10.24 14.29
N CYS A 87 -12.81 -10.78 15.01
CA CYS A 87 -11.41 -10.79 14.58
C CYS A 87 -11.23 -11.54 13.23
N VAL A 88 -11.89 -12.69 13.03
CA VAL A 88 -11.88 -13.38 11.73
C VAL A 88 -12.56 -12.53 10.65
N THR A 89 -13.71 -11.92 10.95
CA THR A 89 -14.40 -11.00 10.03
C THR A 89 -13.51 -9.81 9.66
N HIS A 90 -12.75 -9.24 10.60
CA HIS A 90 -11.74 -8.20 10.34
C HIS A 90 -10.71 -8.69 9.33
N GLY A 91 -10.09 -9.85 9.58
CA GLY A 91 -9.09 -10.43 8.68
C GLY A 91 -9.63 -10.62 7.26
N VAL A 92 -10.83 -11.19 7.12
CA VAL A 92 -11.48 -11.39 5.81
C VAL A 92 -11.73 -10.04 5.11
N LEU A 93 -12.34 -9.07 5.80
CA LEU A 93 -12.67 -7.78 5.21
C LEU A 93 -11.41 -7.00 4.80
N GLN A 94 -10.34 -7.03 5.61
CA GLN A 94 -9.08 -6.37 5.27
C GLN A 94 -8.41 -7.03 4.06
N ILE A 95 -8.35 -8.37 4.01
CA ILE A 95 -7.77 -9.09 2.87
C ILE A 95 -8.57 -8.80 1.60
N LEU A 96 -9.90 -8.91 1.64
CA LEU A 96 -10.75 -8.59 0.49
C LEU A 96 -10.54 -7.15 0.02
N PHE A 97 -10.47 -6.20 0.95
CA PHE A 97 -10.20 -4.81 0.61
C PHE A 97 -8.83 -4.61 -0.05
N GLN A 98 -7.77 -5.26 0.46
CA GLN A 98 -6.44 -5.18 -0.17
C GLN A 98 -6.44 -5.83 -1.56
N VAL A 99 -7.14 -6.96 -1.74
CA VAL A 99 -7.26 -7.63 -3.05
C VAL A 99 -7.99 -6.74 -4.05
N LEU A 100 -9.07 -6.08 -3.65
CA LEU A 100 -9.76 -5.11 -4.50
C LEU A 100 -8.81 -3.97 -4.91
N LEU A 101 -8.03 -3.42 -3.97
CA LEU A 101 -7.04 -2.38 -4.27
C LEU A 101 -5.93 -2.85 -5.23
N ILE A 102 -5.53 -4.12 -5.15
CA ILE A 102 -4.54 -4.75 -6.06
C ILE A 102 -5.13 -4.89 -7.47
N ILE A 103 -6.38 -5.34 -7.57
CA ILE A 103 -7.08 -5.47 -8.84
C ILE A 103 -7.33 -4.09 -9.44
N SER A 104 -7.56 -3.07 -8.62
CA SER A 104 -8.04 -1.76 -9.04
C SER A 104 -6.96 -0.75 -9.43
N GLY A 105 -5.69 -1.05 -9.21
CA GLY A 105 -4.57 -0.19 -9.57
C GLY A 105 -3.22 -0.84 -9.31
N ASN A 106 -2.16 -0.34 -9.93
CA ASN A 106 -0.81 -0.79 -9.59
C ASN A 106 -0.32 0.01 -8.39
N LEU A 107 -0.49 -0.50 -7.17
CA LEU A 107 -0.06 0.16 -5.92
C LEU A 107 1.20 -0.48 -5.30
N SER A 108 2.08 -1.03 -6.14
CA SER A 108 3.31 -1.71 -5.73
C SER A 108 3.05 -2.89 -4.76
N PHE A 109 4.05 -3.27 -3.97
CA PHE A 109 3.99 -4.35 -2.98
C PHE A 109 3.27 -3.96 -1.66
N LEU A 110 2.83 -2.71 -1.51
CA LEU A 110 2.27 -2.19 -0.24
C LEU A 110 0.99 -2.92 0.19
N ASN A 111 0.08 -3.16 -0.75
CA ASN A 111 -1.16 -3.89 -0.45
C ASN A 111 -0.86 -5.34 -0.01
N TRP A 112 0.15 -5.96 -0.62
CA TRP A 112 0.59 -7.32 -0.28
C TRP A 112 1.16 -7.38 1.14
N LEU A 113 2.01 -6.41 1.53
CA LEU A 113 2.50 -6.30 2.90
C LEU A 113 1.37 -6.05 3.90
N THR A 114 0.30 -5.40 3.48
CA THR A 114 -0.86 -5.13 4.35
C THR A 114 -1.73 -6.37 4.56
N ILE A 115 -1.72 -7.34 3.63
CA ILE A 115 -2.42 -8.62 3.75
C ILE A 115 -1.78 -9.51 4.82
N VAL A 116 -0.44 -9.58 4.86
CA VAL A 116 0.32 -10.47 5.77
C VAL A 116 -0.18 -10.43 7.22
N PRO A 117 -0.24 -9.27 7.88
CA PRO A 117 -0.72 -9.18 9.26
C PRO A 117 -2.23 -9.51 9.42
N SER A 118 -3.06 -9.34 8.39
CA SER A 118 -4.46 -9.78 8.43
C SER A 118 -4.62 -11.30 8.41
N ILE A 119 -3.60 -12.04 7.97
CA ILE A 119 -3.56 -13.51 8.07
C ILE A 119 -3.45 -13.95 9.54
N ALA A 120 -2.84 -13.13 10.41
CA ALA A 120 -2.74 -13.44 11.85
C ALA A 120 -4.10 -13.45 12.56
N CYS A 121 -5.14 -12.87 11.95
CA CYS A 121 -6.50 -12.94 12.48
C CYS A 121 -7.15 -14.33 12.32
N PHE A 122 -6.53 -15.28 11.61
CA PHE A 122 -7.06 -16.63 11.40
C PHE A 122 -6.37 -17.64 12.33
N ASP A 123 -7.12 -18.61 12.82
CA ASP A 123 -6.63 -19.68 13.69
C ASP A 123 -6.28 -20.90 12.84
N ASP A 124 -5.49 -21.80 13.43
CA ASP A 124 -5.05 -23.04 12.79
C ASP A 124 -6.21 -23.86 12.21
N ALA A 125 -7.39 -23.83 12.86
CA ALA A 125 -8.59 -24.49 12.37
C ALA A 125 -9.11 -23.87 11.06
N SER A 126 -9.17 -22.53 10.98
CA SER A 126 -9.60 -21.81 9.78
C SER A 126 -8.59 -21.97 8.63
N LEU A 127 -7.29 -21.94 8.93
CA LEU A 127 -6.22 -22.13 7.94
C LEU A 127 -6.00 -23.61 7.58
N GLY A 128 -6.52 -24.55 8.38
CA GLY A 128 -6.41 -25.99 8.17
C GLY A 128 -7.05 -26.51 6.88
N ILE A 129 -7.81 -25.67 6.17
CA ILE A 129 -8.34 -25.97 4.82
C ILE A 129 -7.24 -25.87 3.75
N LEU A 130 -6.24 -25.00 3.95
CA LEU A 130 -5.14 -24.78 3.00
C LEU A 130 -4.12 -25.92 3.01
N PHE A 131 -4.13 -26.75 4.05
CA PHE A 131 -3.23 -27.90 4.20
C PHE A 131 -3.97 -29.21 3.88
N GLY A 132 -3.42 -29.99 2.95
CA GLY A 132 -4.06 -31.23 2.48
C GLY A 132 -4.27 -32.27 3.59
N SER A 133 -5.37 -33.04 3.49
CA SER A 133 -5.74 -34.08 4.47
C SER A 133 -5.01 -35.42 4.27
N ARG A 134 -3.75 -35.40 3.79
CA ARG A 134 -2.98 -36.64 3.59
C ARG A 134 -2.67 -37.31 4.94
N LYS A 135 -2.62 -38.64 4.98
CA LYS A 135 -2.20 -39.38 6.18
C LYS A 135 -0.77 -38.95 6.55
N GLY A 136 -0.56 -38.46 7.77
CA GLY A 136 0.71 -37.84 8.21
C GLY A 136 0.86 -36.32 7.92
N SER A 137 -0.19 -35.66 7.41
CA SER A 137 -0.19 -34.20 7.23
C SER A 137 -0.12 -33.45 8.56
N LEU A 138 0.42 -32.21 8.50
CA LEU A 138 0.47 -31.25 9.60
C LEU A 138 -0.90 -31.11 10.29
N LYS A 139 -1.98 -31.12 9.51
CA LYS A 139 -3.37 -31.05 9.99
C LYS A 139 -3.72 -32.19 10.95
N THR A 140 -3.31 -33.42 10.60
CA THR A 140 -3.56 -34.62 11.42
C THR A 140 -2.76 -34.58 12.72
N HIS A 141 -1.53 -34.04 12.68
CA HIS A 141 -0.70 -33.84 13.87
C HIS A 141 -1.28 -32.79 14.82
N VAL A 142 -1.71 -31.63 14.29
CA VAL A 142 -2.33 -30.56 15.10
C VAL A 142 -3.64 -31.04 15.75
N LEU A 143 -4.50 -31.72 15.00
CA LEU A 143 -5.75 -32.29 15.55
C LEU A 143 -5.49 -33.31 16.66
N LYS A 144 -4.42 -34.13 16.54
CA LYS A 144 -4.02 -35.06 17.60
C LYS A 144 -3.57 -34.33 18.86
N ILE A 145 -2.74 -33.29 18.73
CA ILE A 145 -2.29 -32.46 19.86
C ILE A 145 -3.49 -31.81 20.56
N GLN A 146 -4.42 -31.23 19.80
CA GLN A 146 -5.64 -30.61 20.33
C GLN A 146 -6.55 -31.62 21.04
N ALA A 147 -6.68 -32.84 20.50
CA ALA A 147 -7.45 -33.91 21.14
C ALA A 147 -6.79 -34.40 22.44
N GLU A 148 -5.46 -34.47 22.49
CA GLU A 148 -4.70 -34.83 23.70
C GLU A 148 -4.80 -33.72 24.77
N GLU A 149 -4.77 -32.45 24.38
CA GLU A 149 -5.03 -31.31 25.28
C GLU A 149 -6.47 -31.33 25.83
N ALA A 150 -7.47 -31.55 24.97
CA ALA A 150 -8.87 -31.63 25.38
C ALA A 150 -9.16 -32.83 26.30
N ALA A 151 -8.40 -33.91 26.15
CA ALA A 151 -8.44 -35.09 27.02
C ALA A 151 -7.70 -34.89 28.36
N GLY A 152 -7.18 -33.68 28.65
CA GLY A 152 -6.51 -33.37 29.91
C GLY A 152 -5.13 -34.00 30.06
N LYS A 153 -4.53 -34.53 28.98
CA LYS A 153 -3.18 -35.11 28.99
C LYS A 153 -2.08 -34.06 28.87
N THR A 154 -2.30 -32.87 29.41
CA THR A 154 -1.27 -31.82 29.46
C THR A 154 -0.33 -32.12 30.62
N GLY A 155 0.95 -32.35 30.33
CA GLY A 155 1.99 -32.37 31.36
C GLY A 155 2.07 -31.03 32.11
N PRO A 156 2.78 -30.96 33.25
CA PRO A 156 2.93 -29.71 34.00
C PRO A 156 3.46 -28.60 33.09
N LEU A 157 2.88 -27.40 33.21
CA LEU A 157 3.30 -26.21 32.46
C LEU A 157 4.81 -26.02 32.62
N GLN A 158 5.57 -26.27 31.56
CA GLN A 158 7.02 -26.06 31.55
C GLN A 158 7.35 -24.60 31.89
N TYR A 159 8.43 -24.36 32.63
CA TYR A 159 8.94 -23.04 32.99
C TYR A 159 8.99 -22.07 31.78
N GLY A 160 9.30 -22.59 30.59
CA GLY A 160 9.28 -21.83 29.34
C GLY A 160 7.91 -21.23 28.96
N SER A 161 6.79 -21.82 29.37
CA SER A 161 5.44 -21.26 29.14
C SER A 161 5.19 -20.01 29.96
N TYR A 162 5.69 -19.96 31.20
CA TYR A 162 5.60 -18.78 32.05
C TYR A 162 6.48 -17.65 31.53
N ILE A 163 7.71 -17.96 31.10
CA ILE A 163 8.59 -16.98 30.44
C ILE A 163 7.91 -16.41 29.20
N ARG A 164 7.38 -17.26 28.30
CA ARG A 164 6.71 -16.77 27.09
C ARG A 164 5.52 -15.88 27.41
N LYS A 165 4.74 -16.23 28.44
CA LYS A 165 3.61 -15.41 28.88
C LYS A 165 4.08 -14.06 29.42
N ALA A 166 5.12 -14.04 30.26
CA ALA A 166 5.69 -12.81 30.79
C ALA A 166 6.23 -11.92 29.67
N VAL A 167 6.99 -12.47 28.72
CA VAL A 167 7.52 -11.74 27.55
C VAL A 167 6.40 -11.13 26.73
N ASN A 168 5.35 -11.90 26.39
CA ASN A 168 4.23 -11.39 25.60
C ASN A 168 3.46 -10.26 26.32
N VAL A 169 3.25 -10.40 27.63
CA VAL A 169 2.57 -9.37 28.43
C VAL A 169 3.42 -8.10 28.51
N SER A 170 4.72 -8.23 28.77
CA SER A 170 5.64 -7.08 28.82
C SER A 170 5.74 -6.37 27.48
N LEU A 171 5.81 -7.12 26.38
CA LEU A 171 5.84 -6.56 25.03
C LEU A 171 4.53 -5.84 24.68
N GLY A 172 3.38 -6.44 25.01
CA GLY A 172 2.07 -5.79 24.85
C GLY A 172 1.97 -4.49 25.65
N ALA A 173 2.42 -4.49 26.91
CA ALA A 173 2.44 -3.28 27.75
C ALA A 173 3.35 -2.19 27.17
N LEU A 174 4.53 -2.56 26.67
CA LEU A 174 5.45 -1.63 26.00
C LEU A 174 4.81 -0.98 24.77
N ILE A 175 4.11 -1.75 23.94
CA ILE A 175 3.47 -1.23 22.72
C ILE A 175 2.29 -0.32 23.04
N ILE A 176 1.49 -0.67 24.05
CA ILE A 176 0.42 0.21 24.54
C ILE A 176 1.02 1.54 24.99
N PHE A 177 2.10 1.50 25.76
CA PHE A 177 2.81 2.70 26.21
C PHE A 177 3.35 3.53 25.04
N LEU A 178 4.03 2.90 24.08
CA LEU A 178 4.56 3.56 22.88
C LEU A 178 3.45 4.09 21.95
N SER A 179 2.23 3.55 22.03
CA SER A 179 1.08 4.00 21.24
C SER A 179 0.44 5.27 21.78
N ILE A 180 0.64 5.63 23.06
CA ILE A 180 0.05 6.85 23.67
C ILE A 180 0.25 8.11 22.82
N PRO A 181 1.48 8.50 22.42
CA PRO A 181 1.69 9.70 21.60
C PRO A 181 1.00 9.62 20.23
N VAL A 182 0.93 8.43 19.63
CA VAL A 182 0.22 8.19 18.36
C VAL A 182 -1.28 8.42 18.53
N VAL A 183 -1.89 7.87 19.58
CA VAL A 183 -3.32 8.05 19.87
C VAL A 183 -3.65 9.50 20.13
N LEU A 184 -2.84 10.20 20.93
CA LEU A 184 -3.03 11.62 21.22
C LEU A 184 -2.95 12.46 19.93
N ASN A 185 -2.00 12.16 19.03
CA ASN A 185 -1.90 12.82 17.73
C ASN A 185 -3.14 12.56 16.85
N LEU A 186 -3.65 11.32 16.81
CA LEU A 186 -4.83 11.00 16.01
C LEU A 186 -6.08 11.68 16.56
N ILE A 187 -6.24 11.78 17.87
CA ILE A 187 -7.38 12.49 18.48
C ILE A 187 -7.29 14.00 18.25
N SER A 188 -6.07 14.57 18.22
CA SER A 188 -5.84 15.98 17.96
C SER A 188 -6.52 16.46 16.67
N SER A 189 -7.02 17.70 16.67
CA SER A 189 -7.55 18.37 15.48
C SER A 189 -6.45 18.70 14.46
N GLN A 190 -5.21 18.88 14.93
CA GLN A 190 -4.02 19.12 14.13
C GLN A 190 -3.17 17.85 14.01
N GLN A 191 -3.79 16.74 13.59
CA GLN A 191 -3.06 15.49 13.41
C GLN A 191 -1.88 15.67 12.42
N ILE A 192 -0.72 15.14 12.78
CA ILE A 192 0.47 15.12 11.91
C ILE A 192 0.66 13.70 11.39
N MET A 193 0.98 13.59 10.11
CA MET A 193 1.11 12.32 9.40
C MET A 193 2.53 12.09 8.90
N ASN A 194 2.90 10.81 8.72
CA ASN A 194 4.24 10.36 8.36
C ASN A 194 5.30 10.81 9.38
N THR A 195 4.97 10.72 10.67
CA THR A 195 5.80 11.19 11.78
C THR A 195 6.22 10.04 12.69
N SER A 196 7.47 10.11 13.15
CA SER A 196 8.05 9.18 14.12
C SER A 196 8.07 9.78 15.52
N TYR A 197 7.62 9.02 16.52
CA TYR A 197 7.50 9.50 17.91
C TYR A 197 8.60 8.95 18.84
N ASN A 198 9.41 8.00 18.36
CA ASN A 198 10.48 7.40 19.14
C ASN A 198 11.72 7.13 18.25
N PRO A 199 12.94 7.05 18.83
CA PRO A 199 14.17 6.82 18.06
C PRO A 199 14.20 5.48 17.32
N LEU A 200 13.55 4.46 17.91
CA LEU A 200 13.50 3.09 17.37
C LEU A 200 12.44 2.91 16.27
N ARG A 201 11.62 3.95 16.02
CA ARG A 201 10.54 3.98 15.04
C ARG A 201 9.58 2.78 15.12
N ILE A 202 9.28 2.30 16.33
CA ILE A 202 8.44 1.11 16.53
C ILE A 202 6.98 1.44 16.17
N VAL A 203 6.36 2.38 16.89
CA VAL A 203 4.98 2.84 16.61
C VAL A 203 5.02 4.26 16.04
N ASN A 204 4.40 4.46 14.87
CA ASN A 204 4.41 5.72 14.13
C ASN A 204 3.05 5.99 13.47
N THR A 205 2.86 7.17 12.91
CA THR A 205 1.67 7.51 12.14
C THR A 205 2.02 7.59 10.65
N TYR A 206 1.40 6.75 9.81
CA TYR A 206 1.52 6.86 8.36
C TYR A 206 0.17 7.16 7.72
N GLY A 207 0.19 8.04 6.72
CA GLY A 207 -1.00 8.47 6.01
C GLY A 207 -0.64 8.82 4.57
N ALA A 208 -1.32 8.18 3.63
CA ALA A 208 -1.20 8.47 2.20
C ALA A 208 -2.58 8.83 1.64
N PHE A 209 -2.61 9.72 0.66
CA PHE A 209 -3.82 10.15 -0.06
C PHE A 209 -4.88 10.83 0.80
N GLY A 210 -4.46 11.76 1.67
CA GLY A 210 -5.40 12.63 2.41
C GLY A 210 -6.19 13.57 1.50
N SER A 211 -5.58 13.98 0.37
CA SER A 211 -6.20 14.72 -0.72
C SER A 211 -6.11 13.92 -2.02
N ILE A 212 -7.00 14.22 -2.97
CA ILE A 212 -6.99 13.61 -4.30
C ILE A 212 -6.83 14.71 -5.33
N THR A 213 -5.84 14.56 -6.21
CA THR A 213 -5.67 15.46 -7.34
C THR A 213 -6.79 15.24 -8.35
N LYS A 214 -7.36 16.34 -8.85
CA LYS A 214 -8.43 16.33 -9.86
C LYS A 214 -7.89 16.47 -11.28
N GLU A 215 -6.71 17.06 -11.41
CA GLU A 215 -5.97 17.19 -12.66
C GLU A 215 -4.66 16.44 -12.52
N ARG A 216 -4.24 15.77 -13.60
CA ARG A 216 -3.02 14.98 -13.62
C ARG A 216 -2.01 15.64 -14.54
N THR A 217 -0.99 16.25 -13.95
CA THR A 217 0.18 16.70 -14.67
C THR A 217 1.17 15.55 -14.79
N GLU A 218 1.87 15.45 -15.91
CA GLU A 218 2.89 14.43 -16.15
C GLU A 218 4.17 15.09 -16.65
N VAL A 219 5.30 14.68 -16.10
CA VAL A 219 6.62 15.08 -16.62
C VAL A 219 6.88 14.32 -17.91
N ILE A 220 7.17 15.05 -18.99
CA ILE A 220 7.52 14.50 -20.30
C ILE A 220 8.98 14.83 -20.56
N ILE A 221 9.77 13.81 -20.92
CA ILE A 221 11.18 13.99 -21.31
C ILE A 221 11.27 13.83 -22.81
N GLN A 222 11.77 14.86 -23.47
CA GLN A 222 11.97 14.89 -24.92
C GLN A 222 13.43 15.19 -25.22
N GLY A 223 13.90 14.72 -26.36
CA GLY A 223 15.16 15.15 -26.97
C GLY A 223 14.94 15.60 -28.40
N THR A 224 15.92 16.27 -28.99
CA THR A 224 15.92 16.57 -30.43
C THR A 224 17.22 16.12 -31.09
N SER A 225 17.15 15.71 -32.35
CA SER A 225 18.35 15.53 -33.18
C SER A 225 18.80 16.83 -33.87
N SER A 226 18.04 17.93 -33.72
CA SER A 226 18.42 19.23 -34.28
C SER A 226 19.73 19.71 -33.70
N SER A 227 20.57 20.32 -34.54
CA SER A 227 21.80 20.94 -34.07
C SER A 227 21.56 22.18 -33.21
N ASP A 228 20.45 22.88 -33.43
CA ASP A 228 19.97 24.02 -32.64
C ASP A 228 18.63 23.68 -32.00
N PRO A 229 18.58 23.45 -30.67
CA PRO A 229 17.34 23.17 -29.94
C PRO A 229 16.32 24.32 -29.96
N ASN A 230 16.75 25.55 -30.29
CA ASN A 230 15.86 26.71 -30.37
C ASN A 230 15.29 26.94 -31.78
N ASP A 231 15.67 26.11 -32.76
CA ASP A 231 15.11 26.17 -34.10
C ASP A 231 13.59 25.87 -34.04
N PRO A 232 12.72 26.76 -34.57
CA PRO A 232 11.28 26.51 -34.64
C PRO A 232 10.89 25.22 -35.36
N ASP A 233 11.73 24.73 -36.27
CA ASP A 233 11.50 23.50 -37.03
C ASP A 233 12.10 22.26 -36.33
N ALA A 234 12.70 22.41 -35.14
CA ALA A 234 13.26 21.30 -34.38
C ALA A 234 12.15 20.32 -33.93
N VAL A 235 12.29 19.07 -34.36
CA VAL A 235 11.39 17.98 -33.95
C VAL A 235 11.85 17.45 -32.59
N TRP A 236 10.94 17.48 -31.61
CA TRP A 236 11.15 16.94 -30.27
C TRP A 236 10.45 15.58 -30.14
N GLU A 237 11.24 14.54 -29.88
CA GLU A 237 10.76 13.18 -29.73
C GLU A 237 10.77 12.76 -28.26
N GLU A 238 9.69 12.12 -27.80
CA GLU A 238 9.49 11.73 -26.40
C GLU A 238 10.14 10.38 -26.09
N TYR A 239 10.78 10.29 -24.91
CA TYR A 239 11.15 9.04 -24.29
C TYR A 239 9.95 8.40 -23.60
N GLU A 240 9.58 7.16 -23.97
CA GLU A 240 8.49 6.47 -23.28
C GLU A 240 9.00 5.61 -22.12
N PHE A 241 8.28 5.68 -21.01
CA PHE A 241 8.52 4.89 -19.81
C PHE A 241 7.81 3.53 -19.87
N LYS A 242 8.16 2.61 -18.97
CA LYS A 242 7.64 1.23 -18.99
C LYS A 242 6.17 1.13 -18.67
N CYS A 243 5.66 1.90 -17.73
CA CYS A 243 4.26 1.86 -17.30
C CYS A 243 3.71 3.21 -16.82
N LYS A 244 4.55 4.23 -16.63
CA LYS A 244 4.09 5.60 -16.42
C LYS A 244 3.16 6.03 -17.57
N PRO A 245 2.01 6.66 -17.27
CA PRO A 245 1.17 7.25 -18.30
C PRO A 245 1.89 8.33 -19.12
N GLY A 246 1.59 8.35 -20.43
CA GLY A 246 2.13 9.31 -21.39
C GLY A 246 1.29 9.23 -22.66
N ASN A 247 1.71 8.41 -23.61
CA ASN A 247 0.98 8.14 -24.86
C ASN A 247 -0.50 7.74 -24.62
N LEU A 248 -1.42 8.58 -25.10
CA LEU A 248 -2.88 8.42 -24.89
C LEU A 248 -3.48 7.21 -25.60
N GLN A 249 -2.80 6.66 -26.60
CA GLN A 249 -3.23 5.46 -27.32
C GLN A 249 -2.74 4.17 -26.63
N ARG A 250 -1.85 4.29 -25.65
CA ARG A 250 -1.24 3.15 -25.00
C ARG A 250 -2.12 2.62 -23.87
N ARG A 251 -2.35 1.31 -23.88
CA ARG A 251 -3.06 0.63 -22.78
C ARG A 251 -2.21 0.67 -21.50
N PRO A 252 -2.81 0.96 -20.32
CA PRO A 252 -2.10 0.90 -19.05
C PRO A 252 -1.55 -0.50 -18.73
N CYS A 253 -0.44 -0.57 -18.00
CA CYS A 253 0.19 -1.85 -17.66
C CYS A 253 -0.52 -2.60 -16.52
N LEU A 254 -0.29 -3.90 -16.44
CA LEU A 254 -0.50 -4.71 -15.23
C LEU A 254 0.86 -5.16 -14.71
N ILE A 255 1.31 -4.62 -13.57
CA ILE A 255 2.65 -4.91 -13.02
C ILE A 255 2.65 -5.43 -11.58
N SER A 256 1.53 -5.36 -10.86
CA SER A 256 1.45 -5.87 -9.48
C SER A 256 1.87 -7.36 -9.41
N PRO A 257 2.71 -7.78 -8.44
CA PRO A 257 3.24 -7.03 -7.28
C PRO A 257 4.51 -6.21 -7.56
N TYR A 258 5.05 -6.28 -8.78
CA TYR A 258 6.27 -5.59 -9.17
C TYR A 258 6.06 -4.07 -9.29
N HIS A 259 7.17 -3.33 -9.29
CA HIS A 259 7.18 -1.88 -9.18
C HIS A 259 8.36 -1.24 -9.93
N TYR A 260 8.07 -0.55 -11.03
CA TYR A 260 9.05 0.29 -11.69
C TYR A 260 9.22 1.59 -10.91
N ARG A 261 10.32 1.67 -10.15
CA ARG A 261 10.59 2.80 -9.25
C ARG A 261 10.69 4.13 -10.00
N LEU A 262 11.34 4.15 -11.16
CA LEU A 262 11.52 5.36 -11.96
C LEU A 262 10.16 5.93 -12.42
N ASP A 263 9.33 5.08 -13.01
CA ASP A 263 7.97 5.42 -13.44
C ASP A 263 7.11 5.98 -12.31
N TRP A 264 7.21 5.38 -11.12
CA TRP A 264 6.47 5.86 -9.96
C TRP A 264 7.01 7.20 -9.44
N LEU A 265 8.32 7.40 -9.44
CA LEU A 265 8.93 8.65 -9.02
C LEU A 265 8.53 9.81 -9.95
N MET A 266 8.29 9.55 -11.23
CA MET A 266 7.78 10.57 -12.16
C MET A 266 6.43 11.13 -11.75
N TRP A 267 5.55 10.29 -11.18
CA TRP A 267 4.28 10.76 -10.63
C TRP A 267 4.48 11.74 -9.46
N PHE A 268 5.46 11.50 -8.59
CA PHE A 268 5.81 12.44 -7.53
C PHE A 268 6.46 13.72 -8.06
N ALA A 269 7.37 13.59 -9.02
CA ALA A 269 8.06 14.72 -9.64
C ALA A 269 7.07 15.72 -10.26
N ALA A 270 5.95 15.24 -10.82
CA ALA A 270 4.91 16.10 -11.38
C ALA A 270 4.17 16.99 -10.36
N PHE A 271 4.22 16.67 -9.06
CA PHE A 271 3.61 17.51 -8.01
C PHE A 271 4.58 18.50 -7.38
N GLN A 272 5.87 18.40 -7.72
CA GLN A 272 6.94 19.09 -7.05
C GLN A 272 7.73 19.94 -8.04
N THR A 273 8.64 20.76 -7.53
CA THR A 273 9.54 21.53 -8.39
C THR A 273 10.78 20.71 -8.72
N TYR A 274 11.52 21.13 -9.77
CA TYR A 274 12.73 20.43 -10.19
C TYR A 274 13.84 20.50 -9.14
N GLU A 275 13.87 21.54 -8.30
CA GLU A 275 14.83 21.67 -7.19
C GLU A 275 14.60 20.63 -6.09
N GLN A 276 13.36 20.17 -5.91
CA GLN A 276 13.05 19.08 -4.98
C GLN A 276 13.35 17.70 -5.58
N ASN A 277 13.54 17.63 -6.90
CA ASN A 277 13.75 16.42 -7.68
C ASN A 277 14.97 16.54 -8.59
N GLU A 278 16.13 16.91 -8.03
CA GLU A 278 17.38 17.09 -8.79
C GLU A 278 17.75 15.86 -9.62
N TRP A 279 17.33 14.67 -9.19
CA TRP A 279 17.50 13.41 -9.93
C TRP A 279 16.90 13.44 -11.34
N VAL A 280 15.89 14.27 -11.62
CA VAL A 280 15.30 14.45 -12.96
C VAL A 280 16.30 15.14 -13.90
N ILE A 281 17.05 16.13 -13.41
CA ILE A 281 18.11 16.79 -14.19
C ILE A 281 19.27 15.82 -14.42
N HIS A 282 19.66 15.04 -13.41
CA HIS A 282 20.67 14.00 -13.57
C HIS A 282 20.23 12.93 -14.58
N LEU A 283 18.95 12.55 -14.58
CA LEU A 283 18.38 11.65 -15.57
C LEU A 283 18.48 12.25 -16.98
N ALA A 284 18.08 13.51 -17.16
CA ALA A 284 18.19 14.21 -18.45
C ALA A 284 19.64 14.23 -18.95
N GLY A 285 20.62 14.53 -18.09
CA GLY A 285 22.04 14.48 -18.44
C GLY A 285 22.51 13.09 -18.87
N LYS A 286 22.04 12.03 -18.22
CA LYS A 286 22.35 10.64 -18.59
C LYS A 286 21.70 10.22 -19.92
N LEU A 287 20.51 10.74 -20.23
CA LEU A 287 19.83 10.52 -21.50
C LEU A 287 20.55 11.25 -22.65
N LEU A 288 21.00 12.49 -22.43
CA LEU A 288 21.85 13.23 -23.38
C LEU A 288 23.19 12.52 -23.63
N ALA A 289 23.73 11.82 -22.62
CA ALA A 289 24.94 11.01 -22.76
C ALA A 289 24.69 9.62 -23.40
N ASN A 290 23.44 9.27 -23.71
CA ASN A 290 23.02 7.97 -24.24
C ASN A 290 23.54 6.77 -23.42
N GLU A 291 23.52 6.88 -22.08
CA GLU A 291 24.02 5.85 -21.16
C GLU A 291 23.12 4.60 -21.15
N LYS A 292 23.70 3.44 -21.53
CA LYS A 292 22.97 2.18 -21.72
C LYS A 292 22.16 1.72 -20.51
N GLU A 293 22.72 1.84 -19.31
CA GLU A 293 22.06 1.44 -18.06
C GLU A 293 20.80 2.27 -17.81
N THR A 294 20.89 3.58 -18.04
CA THR A 294 19.76 4.51 -17.89
C THR A 294 18.68 4.24 -18.94
N LEU A 295 19.08 4.04 -20.19
CA LEU A 295 18.15 3.71 -21.28
C LEU A 295 17.41 2.39 -21.04
N SER A 296 18.05 1.41 -20.38
CA SER A 296 17.41 0.13 -20.04
C SER A 296 16.21 0.28 -19.08
N LEU A 297 16.07 1.42 -18.41
CA LEU A 297 14.95 1.74 -17.53
C LEU A 297 13.72 2.23 -18.30
N LEU A 298 13.89 2.69 -19.54
CA LEU A 298 12.84 3.18 -20.41
C LEU A 298 12.24 2.05 -21.27
N ALA A 299 11.08 2.30 -21.85
CA ALA A 299 10.43 1.39 -22.81
C ALA A 299 10.83 1.68 -24.25
N PHE A 300 10.96 2.97 -24.58
CA PHE A 300 11.26 3.42 -25.94
C PHE A 300 12.26 4.57 -25.90
N ASN A 301 13.30 4.46 -26.71
CA ASN A 301 14.29 5.50 -26.96
C ASN A 301 14.20 5.92 -28.44
N PRO A 302 13.74 7.14 -28.77
CA PRO A 302 13.68 7.60 -30.16
C PRO A 302 15.06 7.79 -30.81
N PHE A 303 16.13 7.81 -30.01
CA PHE A 303 17.52 7.98 -30.44
C PHE A 303 18.35 6.69 -30.36
N GLU A 304 17.70 5.53 -30.25
CA GLU A 304 18.39 4.25 -30.31
C GLU A 304 19.15 4.11 -31.66
N ASP A 305 20.41 3.69 -31.58
CA ASP A 305 21.34 3.59 -32.72
C ASP A 305 21.57 4.90 -33.51
N LYS A 306 21.15 6.06 -32.98
CA LYS A 306 21.39 7.40 -33.54
C LYS A 306 22.45 8.15 -32.74
N ALA A 307 22.86 9.31 -33.26
CA ALA A 307 23.65 10.26 -32.48
C ALA A 307 22.89 10.68 -31.21
N PRO A 308 23.59 10.97 -30.09
CA PRO A 308 22.95 11.43 -28.88
C PRO A 308 22.13 12.70 -29.13
N PRO A 309 20.97 12.84 -28.46
CA PRO A 309 20.12 14.01 -28.64
C PRO A 309 20.76 15.26 -28.04
N LYS A 310 20.23 16.41 -28.45
CA LYS A 310 20.45 17.71 -27.84
C LYS A 310 19.25 18.17 -27.04
#